data_AF-A0A3C0ASH0-F1
#
_entry.id   AF-A0A3C0ASH0-F1
#
_cell.length_a   1.000
_cell.length_b   1.000
_cell.length_c   1.000
_cell.angle_alpha   90.00
_cell.angle_beta   90.00
_cell.angle_gamma   90.00
#
_symmetry.space_group_name_H-M   'P 1'
#
loop_
_entity.id
_entity.type
_entity.pdbx_description
1 polymer ?
#
loop_
_entity_poly.entity_id
_entity_poly.type
_entity_poly.pdbx_seq_one_letter_code
_entity_poly.pdbx_strand_id
1 'polypeptide(L)'
;NYQDHDHVSDRPAAELLVDRANLLTLTAPEMTVLVGGMRALNANAASSPLGVFTKQPGTLTNDFFVNLLDMNTTWDKSKMCEHFYEGRDRKTDELKWMASSIDLVFGSNSQ
;
A
#
# COMPACT_ATOMS: atom_id res chain seq x y z
N ASN A 1 11.86 -37.46 -1.36
CA ASN A 1 11.92 -37.01 -2.76
C ASN A 1 10.54 -36.59 -3.21
N TYR A 2 10.48 -35.38 -3.76
CA TYR A 2 9.36 -34.65 -4.36
C TYR A 2 8.44 -33.86 -3.42
N GLN A 3 8.77 -32.55 -3.41
CA GLN A 3 8.00 -31.40 -2.98
C GLN A 3 6.66 -31.37 -3.70
N ASP A 4 5.58 -31.12 -2.95
CA ASP A 4 4.30 -30.73 -3.52
C ASP A 4 4.16 -29.21 -3.42
N HIS A 5 3.80 -28.62 -4.55
CA HIS A 5 4.03 -27.23 -4.92
C HIS A 5 2.98 -26.26 -4.34
N ASP A 6 3.48 -25.16 -3.79
CA ASP A 6 3.06 -23.78 -4.07
C ASP A 6 1.62 -23.51 -4.53
N HIS A 7 0.64 -23.78 -3.66
CA HIS A 7 -0.72 -23.25 -3.80
C HIS A 7 -1.09 -22.23 -2.71
N VAL A 8 -0.11 -21.49 -2.19
CA VAL A 8 -0.40 -20.30 -1.36
C VAL A 8 -0.56 -19.09 -2.28
N SER A 9 -1.77 -18.99 -2.82
CA SER A 9 -2.48 -17.72 -2.99
C SER A 9 -1.90 -16.73 -4.01
N ASP A 10 -2.12 -17.03 -5.29
CA ASP A 10 -2.17 -16.04 -6.38
C ASP A 10 -3.50 -15.23 -6.32
N ARG A 11 -3.91 -14.83 -5.12
CA ARG A 11 -5.03 -13.91 -4.92
C ARG A 11 -4.44 -12.52 -4.74
N PRO A 12 -4.85 -11.52 -5.55
CA PRO A 12 -4.42 -10.16 -5.37
C PRO A 12 -4.56 -9.76 -3.91
N ALA A 13 -3.53 -9.17 -3.30
CA ALA A 13 -3.58 -8.82 -1.88
C ALA A 13 -4.72 -7.84 -1.54
N ALA A 14 -5.26 -7.13 -2.54
CA ALA A 14 -6.52 -6.39 -2.45
C ALA A 14 -7.73 -7.29 -2.13
N GLU A 15 -7.85 -8.48 -2.73
CA GLU A 15 -8.91 -9.44 -2.43
C GLU A 15 -8.81 -9.96 -1.00
N LEU A 16 -7.59 -10.23 -0.50
CA LEU A 16 -7.38 -10.63 0.90
C LEU A 16 -7.75 -9.52 1.89
N LEU A 17 -7.57 -8.26 1.52
CA LEU A 17 -7.99 -7.11 2.33
C LEU A 17 -9.50 -6.93 2.33
N VAL A 18 -10.16 -7.10 1.19
CA VAL A 18 -11.63 -7.09 1.09
C VAL A 18 -12.24 -8.24 1.90
N ASP A 19 -11.64 -9.43 1.83
CA ASP A 19 -12.07 -10.60 2.61
C ASP A 19 -11.93 -10.36 4.13
N ARG A 20 -10.81 -9.77 4.58
CA ARG A 20 -10.62 -9.36 5.98
C ARG A 20 -11.59 -8.26 6.42
N ALA A 21 -11.91 -7.31 5.54
CA ALA A 21 -12.86 -6.24 5.84
C ALA A 21 -14.29 -6.78 6.01
N ASN A 22 -14.69 -7.72 5.16
CA ASN A 22 -15.95 -8.44 5.27
C ASN A 22 -16.05 -9.22 6.59
N LEU A 23 -14.96 -9.86 7.03
CA LEU A 23 -14.90 -10.55 8.33
C LEU A 23 -15.00 -9.60 9.53
N LEU A 24 -14.63 -8.33 9.36
CA LEU A 24 -14.73 -7.28 10.39
C LEU A 24 -16.01 -6.45 10.28
N THR A 25 -16.95 -6.80 9.39
CA THR A 25 -18.20 -6.06 9.11
C THR A 25 -17.98 -4.58 8.75
N LEU A 26 -16.83 -4.24 8.17
CA LEU A 26 -16.49 -2.87 7.79
C LEU A 26 -17.03 -2.53 6.40
N THR A 27 -17.55 -1.32 6.23
CA THR A 27 -17.89 -0.77 4.93
C THR A 27 -16.62 -0.37 4.15
N ALA A 28 -16.71 -0.25 2.81
CA ALA A 28 -15.57 0.15 1.98
C ALA A 28 -14.92 1.51 2.39
N PRO A 29 -15.69 2.55 2.78
CA PRO A 29 -15.12 3.78 3.33
C PRO A 29 -14.39 3.58 4.66
N GLU A 30 -14.93 2.76 5.56
CA GLU A 30 -14.30 2.48 6.88
C GLU A 30 -12.99 1.69 6.72
N MET A 31 -12.96 0.73 5.80
CA MET A 31 -11.74 -0.02 5.46
C MET A 31 -10.65 0.91 4.90
N THR A 32 -11.03 1.85 4.04
CA THR A 32 -10.11 2.84 3.48
C THR A 32 -9.49 3.69 4.57
N VAL A 33 -10.31 4.28 5.45
CA VAL A 33 -9.84 5.10 6.58
C VAL A 33 -8.94 4.30 7.54
N LEU A 34 -9.31 3.05 7.84
CA LEU A 34 -8.52 2.17 8.70
C LEU A 34 -7.14 1.87 8.10
N VAL A 35 -7.07 1.53 6.80
CA VAL A 35 -5.80 1.25 6.12
C VAL A 35 -4.92 2.49 6.08
N GLY A 36 -5.46 3.65 5.68
CA GLY A 36 -4.71 4.91 5.65
C GLY A 36 -4.20 5.31 7.04
N GLY A 37 -5.02 5.14 8.07
CA GLY A 37 -4.64 5.42 9.46
C GLY A 37 -3.54 4.49 9.98
N MET A 38 -3.65 3.17 9.75
CA MET A 38 -2.61 2.21 10.17
C MET A 38 -1.28 2.43 9.44
N ARG A 39 -1.31 2.82 8.16
CA ARG A 39 -0.12 3.19 7.39
C ARG A 39 0.56 4.44 7.92
N ALA A 40 -0.20 5.49 8.27
CA ALA A 40 0.35 6.70 8.90
C ALA A 40 0.98 6.40 10.28
N LEU A 41 0.39 5.46 11.02
CA LEU A 41 0.92 5.00 12.30
C LEU A 41 2.12 4.04 12.19
N ASN A 42 2.56 3.69 10.97
CA ASN A 42 3.64 2.73 10.72
C ASN A 42 3.39 1.36 11.39
N ALA A 43 2.14 0.90 11.42
CA ALA A 43 1.75 -0.41 11.94
C ALA A 43 2.04 -1.54 10.93
N ASN A 44 3.20 -1.49 10.30
CA ASN A 44 3.60 -2.42 9.26
C ASN A 44 4.28 -3.67 9.86
N ALA A 45 3.97 -4.84 9.29
CA ALA A 45 4.67 -6.07 9.64
C ALA A 45 6.19 -5.89 9.43
N ALA A 46 6.98 -6.28 10.42
CA ALA A 46 8.44 -6.12 10.46
C ALA A 46 8.93 -4.66 10.26
N SER A 47 8.10 -3.65 10.58
CA SER A 47 8.43 -2.23 10.44
C SER A 47 8.85 -1.83 9.01
N SER A 48 8.31 -2.53 8.01
CA SER A 48 8.59 -2.23 6.60
C SER A 48 8.18 -0.79 6.23
N PRO A 49 8.96 -0.06 5.41
CA PRO A 49 8.60 1.30 4.99
C PRO A 49 7.49 1.34 3.92
N LEU A 50 6.98 0.19 3.46
CA LEU A 50 5.98 0.11 2.40
C LEU A 50 4.66 0.78 2.79
N GLY A 51 4.19 1.72 1.95
CA GLY A 51 2.92 2.41 2.18
C GLY A 51 2.95 3.48 3.27
N VAL A 52 4.11 3.76 3.89
CA VAL A 52 4.25 4.81 4.91
C VAL A 52 4.50 6.15 4.22
N PHE A 53 3.46 6.71 3.60
CA PHE A 53 3.56 8.00 2.90
C PHE A 53 3.40 9.16 3.88
N THR A 54 4.29 9.25 4.87
CA THR A 54 4.34 10.37 5.82
C THR A 54 5.78 10.62 6.24
N LYS A 55 6.08 11.87 6.59
CA LYS A 55 7.34 12.29 7.21
C LYS A 55 7.30 12.21 8.74
N GLN A 56 6.13 11.93 9.33
CA GLN A 56 5.92 11.82 10.77
C GLN A 56 5.30 10.47 11.15
N PRO A 57 6.01 9.35 10.96
CA PRO A 57 5.51 8.03 11.35
C PRO A 57 5.05 8.00 12.81
N GLY A 58 3.89 7.38 13.08
CA GLY A 58 3.34 7.27 14.43
C GLY A 58 2.38 8.40 14.83
N THR A 59 2.15 9.37 13.95
CA THR A 59 1.10 10.38 14.11
C THR A 59 -0.09 10.03 13.23
N LEU A 60 -1.31 10.03 13.79
CA LEU A 60 -2.51 9.75 13.02
C LEU A 60 -2.87 10.98 12.18
N THR A 61 -2.51 10.95 10.89
CA THR A 61 -2.76 11.99 9.90
C THR A 61 -3.41 11.40 8.64
N ASN A 62 -3.91 12.25 7.75
CA ASN A 62 -4.41 11.85 6.43
C ASN A 62 -3.30 11.83 5.36
N ASP A 63 -2.03 11.91 5.75
CA ASP A 63 -0.87 12.02 4.85
C ASP A 63 -0.80 10.90 3.81
N PHE A 64 -1.26 9.69 4.18
CA PHE A 64 -1.32 8.56 3.27
C PHE A 64 -2.08 8.91 1.97
N PHE A 65 -3.28 9.48 2.10
CA PHE A 65 -4.11 9.83 0.93
C PHE A 65 -3.59 11.04 0.18
N VAL A 66 -3.09 12.04 0.92
CA VAL A 66 -2.53 13.26 0.32
C VAL A 66 -1.35 12.93 -0.58
N ASN A 67 -0.43 12.09 -0.10
CA ASN A 67 0.78 11.74 -0.84
C ASN A 67 0.53 10.66 -1.90
N LEU A 68 -0.45 9.77 -1.71
CA LEU A 68 -0.84 8.80 -2.73
C LEU A 68 -1.47 9.46 -3.96
N LEU A 69 -2.31 10.48 -3.75
CA LEU A 69 -3.04 11.18 -4.81
C LEU A 69 -2.28 12.41 -5.35
N ASP A 70 -1.05 12.64 -4.89
CA ASP A 70 -0.20 13.73 -5.38
C ASP A 70 0.32 13.41 -6.79
N MET A 71 -0.17 14.15 -7.78
CA MET A 71 0.24 14.05 -9.19
C MET A 71 1.72 14.40 -9.46
N ASN A 72 2.42 14.97 -8.47
CA ASN A 72 3.87 15.17 -8.53
C ASN A 72 4.65 13.88 -8.24
N THR A 73 3.99 12.81 -7.80
CA THR A 73 4.61 11.49 -7.60
C THR A 73 4.26 10.57 -8.76
N THR A 74 5.26 10.03 -9.43
CA THR A 74 5.10 8.98 -10.45
C THR A 74 5.45 7.63 -9.86
N TRP A 75 4.63 6.62 -10.14
CA TRP A 75 4.79 5.27 -9.60
C TRP A 75 5.25 4.30 -10.68
N ASP A 76 6.39 3.66 -10.46
CA ASP A 76 6.94 2.64 -11.34
C ASP A 76 7.23 1.35 -10.56
N LYS A 77 7.24 0.20 -11.25
CA LYS A 77 7.64 -1.06 -10.62
C LYS A 77 9.09 -0.97 -10.14
N SER A 78 9.33 -1.35 -8.89
CA SER A 78 10.68 -1.40 -8.33
C SER A 78 11.49 -2.49 -9.01
N LYS A 79 12.80 -2.22 -9.20
CA LYS A 79 13.75 -3.23 -9.66
C LYS A 79 14.08 -4.27 -8.59
N MET A 80 13.74 -4.00 -7.32
CA MET A 80 14.08 -4.86 -6.19
C MET A 80 13.16 -6.08 -6.09
N CYS A 81 11.86 -5.91 -6.32
CA CYS A 81 10.84 -6.97 -6.22
C CYS A 81 9.66 -6.66 -7.15
N GLU A 82 9.11 -7.69 -7.78
CA GLU A 82 8.00 -7.58 -8.75
C GLU A 82 6.70 -7.01 -8.15
N HIS A 83 6.51 -7.14 -6.83
CA HIS A 83 5.33 -6.66 -6.12
C HIS A 83 5.51 -5.28 -5.46
N PHE A 84 6.69 -4.66 -5.61
CA PHE A 84 6.99 -3.35 -5.04
C PHE A 84 6.98 -2.26 -6.10
N TYR A 85 6.64 -1.06 -5.67
CA TYR A 85 6.56 0.13 -6.49
C TYR A 85 7.35 1.25 -5.85
N GLU A 86 8.04 2.02 -6.68
CA GLU A 86 8.80 3.20 -6.32
C GLU A 86 8.01 4.44 -6.73
N GLY A 87 7.69 5.31 -5.76
CA GLY A 87 7.12 6.61 -5.98
C GLY A 87 8.23 7.64 -6.09
N ARG A 88 8.43 8.24 -7.27
CA ARG A 88 9.47 9.23 -7.54
C ARG A 88 8.89 10.61 -7.80
N ASP A 89 9.65 11.65 -7.47
CA ASP A 89 9.26 13.01 -7.82
C ASP A 89 9.32 13.20 -9.34
N ARG A 90 8.23 13.65 -9.93
CA ARG A 90 8.11 13.81 -11.39
C ARG A 90 9.12 14.81 -11.98
N LYS A 91 9.61 15.76 -11.19
CA LYS A 91 10.53 16.81 -11.66
C LYS A 91 11.98 16.42 -11.44
N THR A 92 12.30 15.82 -10.30
CA THR A 92 13.69 15.52 -9.92
C THR A 92 14.08 14.06 -10.11
N ASP A 93 13.12 13.16 -10.35
CA ASP A 93 13.29 11.70 -10.40
C ASP A 93 13.81 11.09 -9.08
N GLU A 94 13.77 11.86 -7.98
CA GLU A 94 14.19 11.40 -6.66
C GLU A 94 13.17 10.42 -6.06
N LEU A 95 13.67 9.35 -5.46
CA LEU A 95 12.83 8.38 -4.75
C LEU A 95 12.21 9.02 -3.51
N LYS A 96 10.88 9.11 -3.47
CA LYS A 96 10.11 9.64 -2.34
C LYS A 96 9.55 8.52 -1.48
N TRP A 97 8.97 7.50 -2.10
CA TRP A 97 8.14 6.50 -1.41
C TRP A 97 8.34 5.09 -1.97
N MET A 98 8.07 4.10 -1.13
CA MET A 98 7.98 2.69 -1.52
C MET A 98 6.58 2.18 -1.20
N ALA A 99 5.97 1.45 -2.13
CA ALA A 99 4.60 0.97 -2.01
C ALA A 99 4.48 -0.48 -2.46
N SER A 100 3.41 -1.14 -2.02
CA SER A 100 2.95 -2.42 -2.58
C SER A 100 1.73 -2.20 -3.47
N SER A 101 1.33 -3.24 -4.23
CA SER A 101 0.10 -3.21 -5.05
C SER A 101 -1.16 -2.84 -4.26
N ILE A 102 -1.20 -3.22 -2.98
CA ILE A 102 -2.26 -2.86 -2.03
C ILE A 102 -2.37 -1.35 -1.87
N ASP A 103 -1.24 -0.65 -1.71
CA ASP A 103 -1.26 0.76 -1.38
C ASP A 103 -1.68 1.59 -2.60
N LEU A 104 -1.29 1.14 -3.79
CA LEU A 104 -1.64 1.80 -5.05
C LEU A 104 -3.08 1.52 -5.52
N VAL A 105 -3.73 0.45 -5.03
CA VAL A 105 -5.13 0.14 -5.39
C VAL A 105 -6.11 1.25 -5.01
N PHE A 106 -5.76 2.03 -3.98
CA PHE A 106 -6.53 3.19 -3.52
C PHE A 106 -6.32 4.44 -4.39
N GLY A 107 -5.27 4.48 -5.21
CA GLY A 107 -5.01 5.56 -6.18
C GLY A 107 -5.38 5.19 -7.61
N SER A 108 -5.58 3.90 -7.91
CA SER A 108 -5.90 3.40 -9.26
C SER A 108 -7.38 3.06 -9.47
N ASN A 109 -8.21 3.00 -8.42
CA ASN A 109 -9.64 2.78 -8.56
C ASN A 109 -10.41 4.10 -8.72
N SER A 110 -10.97 4.29 -9.92
CA SER A 110 -12.07 5.22 -10.17
C SER A 110 -13.40 4.45 -10.15
N GLN A 111 -13.84 3.95 -8.99
CA GLN A 111 -15.23 3.46 -8.84
C GLN A 111 -15.66 3.32 -7.38
#